data_AF-A0A2N6NPK9-F1
#
_entry.id   AF-A0A2N6NPK9-F1
#
_cell.length_a   1.000
_cell.length_b   1.000
_cell.length_c   1.000
_cell.angle_alpha   90.00
_cell.angle_beta   90.00
_cell.angle_gamma   90.00
#
_symmetry.space_group_name_H-M   'P 1'
#
loop_
_entity.id
_entity.type
_entity.pdbx_description
1 polymer ?
#
loop_
_entity_poly.entity_id
_entity_poly.type
_entity_poly.pdbx_seq_one_letter_code
_entity_poly.pdbx_strand_id
1 'polypeptide(L)'
;MTFACKKCKKCFRKDTHEFDESDEYCPHCDNHFVIEAKIAKPALTIEGDDTRMNNKLLKDDRARGKPLLRSMFDPDDDADKLG
;
A
#
# COMPACT_ATOMS: atom_id res chain seq x y z
N MET A 1 -18.41 28.80 9.09
CA MET A 1 -17.92 27.55 9.75
C MET A 1 -16.79 27.89 10.73
N THR A 2 -16.58 27.07 11.76
CA THR A 2 -15.52 27.26 12.78
C THR A 2 -14.47 26.18 12.61
N PHE A 3 -13.21 26.58 12.41
CA PHE A 3 -12.07 25.69 12.18
C PHE A 3 -11.01 25.88 13.27
N ALA A 4 -10.20 24.84 13.49
CA ALA A 4 -9.07 24.89 14.41
C ALA A 4 -7.78 24.61 13.64
N CYS A 5 -6.80 25.51 13.76
CA CYS A 5 -5.52 25.36 13.06
C CYS A 5 -4.61 24.35 13.78
N LYS A 6 -4.08 23.37 13.04
CA LYS A 6 -3.20 22.33 13.62
C LYS A 6 -1.86 22.86 14.11
N LYS A 7 -1.28 23.87 13.44
CA LYS A 7 0.01 24.46 13.84
C LYS A 7 -0.13 25.34 15.09
N CYS A 8 -1.21 26.11 15.18
CA CYS A 8 -1.30 27.26 16.09
C CYS A 8 -2.35 27.06 17.19
N LYS A 9 -3.15 26.00 17.09
CA LYS A 9 -4.21 25.59 18.02
C LYS A 9 -5.26 26.66 18.31
N LYS A 10 -5.25 27.77 17.56
CA LYS A 10 -6.25 28.83 17.62
C LYS A 10 -7.45 28.44 16.76
N CYS A 11 -8.64 28.66 17.31
CA CYS A 11 -9.90 28.54 16.60
C CYS A 11 -10.13 29.82 15.80
N PHE A 12 -10.51 29.69 14.53
CA PHE A 12 -10.90 30.80 13.67
C PHE A 12 -12.25 30.50 13.01
N ARG A 13 -12.98 31.56 12.66
CA ARG A 13 -14.26 31.46 11.99
C ARG A 13 -14.05 31.90 10.54
N LYS A 14 -14.52 31.09 9.60
CA LYS A 14 -14.45 31.37 8.16
C LYS A 14 -15.83 31.17 7.55
N ASP A 15 -16.30 32.14 6.78
CA ASP A 15 -17.52 31.99 6.01
C ASP A 15 -17.22 31.21 4.75
N THR A 16 -18.03 30.18 4.46
CA THR A 16 -17.76 29.19 3.41
C THR A 16 -18.66 29.36 2.19
N HIS A 17 -19.34 30.50 2.10
CA HIS A 17 -20.22 30.84 0.98
C HIS A 17 -19.42 31.38 -0.22
N GLU A 18 -18.27 31.97 0.04
CA GLU A 18 -17.36 32.51 -0.97
C GLU A 18 -15.97 31.99 -0.59
N PHE A 19 -15.30 31.32 -1.52
CA PHE A 19 -14.02 30.65 -1.28
C PHE A 19 -12.99 31.24 -2.23
N ASP A 20 -12.10 32.05 -1.71
CA ASP A 20 -11.02 32.70 -2.46
C ASP A 20 -9.67 32.06 -2.14
N GLU A 21 -8.65 32.23 -2.98
CA GLU A 21 -7.32 31.60 -2.79
C GLU A 21 -6.62 32.06 -1.49
N SER A 22 -6.96 33.27 -1.04
CA SER A 22 -6.53 33.83 0.25
C SER A 22 -7.07 33.04 1.46
N ASP A 23 -8.16 32.30 1.25
CA ASP A 23 -8.91 31.64 2.30
C ASP A 23 -8.42 30.25 2.60
N GLU A 24 -7.42 29.77 1.86
CA GLU A 24 -6.80 28.46 2.11
C GLU A 24 -5.89 28.45 3.34
N TYR A 25 -5.57 29.64 3.86
CA TYR A 25 -4.61 29.83 4.94
C TYR A 25 -5.27 30.23 6.26
N CYS A 26 -4.69 29.76 7.36
CA CYS A 26 -5.09 30.20 8.69
C CYS A 26 -4.65 31.66 8.95
N PRO A 27 -5.54 32.57 9.37
CA PRO A 27 -5.24 33.99 9.57
C PRO A 27 -4.27 34.30 10.72
N HIS A 28 -3.87 33.27 11.48
CA HIS A 28 -2.98 33.44 12.63
C HIS A 28 -1.54 33.02 12.38
N CYS A 29 -1.27 32.22 11.33
CA CYS A 29 0.05 31.63 11.11
C CYS A 29 0.26 31.06 9.71
N ASP A 30 -0.56 31.48 8.75
CA ASP A 30 -0.46 31.12 7.33
C ASP A 30 -0.34 29.60 7.09
N ASN A 31 -1.01 28.81 7.92
CA ASN A 31 -1.08 27.38 7.68
C ASN A 31 -2.15 27.09 6.62
N HIS A 32 -1.73 26.55 5.48
CA HIS A 32 -2.64 25.97 4.50
C HIS A 32 -3.44 24.83 5.15
N PHE A 33 -4.77 24.98 5.21
CA PHE A 33 -5.65 24.01 5.88
C PHE A 33 -6.46 23.16 4.91
N VAL A 34 -6.42 23.46 3.62
CA VAL A 34 -7.04 22.65 2.57
C VAL A 34 -6.12 21.46 2.30
N ILE A 35 -6.62 20.24 2.52
CA ILE A 35 -5.85 19.02 2.31
C ILE A 35 -6.40 18.33 1.06
N GLU A 36 -5.51 17.92 0.17
CA GLU A 36 -5.89 17.15 -1.02
C GLU A 36 -6.63 15.86 -0.64
N ALA A 37 -7.69 15.54 -1.38
CA ALA A 37 -8.44 14.32 -1.20
C ALA A 37 -7.54 13.11 -1.48
N LYS A 38 -7.46 12.17 -0.54
CA LYS A 38 -6.70 10.93 -0.73
C LYS A 38 -7.45 10.02 -1.70
N ILE A 39 -6.85 9.72 -2.85
CA ILE A 39 -7.34 8.71 -3.80
C ILE A 39 -6.97 7.32 -3.27
N ALA A 40 -7.94 6.41 -3.23
CA ALA A 40 -7.69 5.01 -2.86
C ALA A 40 -6.75 4.37 -3.90
N LYS A 41 -5.56 3.96 -3.46
CA LYS A 41 -4.63 3.21 -4.31
C LYS A 41 -5.06 1.73 -4.28
N PRO A 42 -5.16 1.04 -5.43
CA PRO A 42 -5.44 -0.39 -5.44
C PRO A 42 -4.28 -1.10 -4.73
N ALA A 43 -4.57 -1.71 -3.58
CA ALA A 43 -3.61 -2.51 -2.83
C ALA A 43 -4.01 -3.99 -2.96
N LEU A 44 -3.12 -4.80 -3.52
CA LEU A 44 -3.29 -6.25 -3.55
C LEU A 44 -2.90 -6.78 -2.16
N THR A 45 -3.88 -7.25 -1.39
CA THR A 45 -3.64 -7.93 -0.13
C THR A 45 -3.77 -9.43 -0.36
N ILE A 46 -2.80 -10.20 0.12
CA ILE A 46 -2.82 -11.66 0.03
C ILE A 46 -3.15 -12.15 1.45
N GLU A 47 -4.31 -12.75 1.62
CA GLU A 47 -4.69 -13.40 2.87
C GLU A 47 -3.89 -14.71 2.99
N GLY A 48 -3.04 -14.79 4.02
CA GLY A 48 -2.25 -15.98 4.32
C GLY A 48 -2.79 -16.66 5.58
N ASP A 49 -3.11 -17.95 5.45
CA ASP A 49 -3.35 -18.82 6.61
C ASP A 49 -2.08 -18.98 7.47
N ASP A 50 -2.22 -19.60 8.65
CA ASP A 50 -1.09 -19.91 9.52
C ASP A 50 0.02 -20.66 8.75
N THR A 51 1.19 -20.02 8.69
CA THR A 51 2.42 -20.51 8.05
C THR A 51 2.83 -21.92 8.47
N ARG A 52 2.44 -22.37 9.67
CA ARG A 52 2.73 -23.74 10.15
C ARG A 52 1.86 -24.80 9.50
N MET A 53 0.62 -24.46 9.13
CA MET A 53 -0.28 -25.37 8.43
C MET A 53 -0.06 -25.29 6.91
N ASN A 54 0.15 -24.08 6.39
CA ASN A 54 0.26 -23.82 4.96
C ASN A 54 1.52 -23.02 4.62
N ASN A 55 2.62 -23.71 4.28
CA ASN A 55 3.90 -23.09 3.93
C ASN A 55 3.97 -22.55 2.47
N LYS A 56 2.82 -22.33 1.82
CA LYS A 56 2.77 -21.94 0.39
C LYS A 56 3.21 -20.50 0.14
N LEU A 57 3.08 -19.64 1.15
CA LEU A 57 3.48 -18.23 1.08
C LEU A 57 4.94 -18.00 1.49
N LEU A 58 5.63 -19.03 2.00
CA LEU A 58 7.02 -18.94 2.41
C LEU A 58 7.90 -19.54 1.31
N LYS A 59 8.98 -18.83 0.96
CA LYS A 59 9.98 -19.33 0.02
C LYS A 59 11.06 -20.09 0.80
N ASP A 60 11.24 -21.39 0.51
CA ASP A 60 12.40 -22.17 1.00
C ASP A 60 13.49 -22.20 -0.07
N ASP A 61 14.63 -21.55 0.20
CA ASP A 61 15.75 -21.46 -0.74
C ASP A 61 16.55 -22.78 -0.86
N ARG A 62 16.29 -23.79 -0.02
CA ARG A 62 16.96 -25.11 -0.11
C ARG A 62 16.27 -26.04 -1.11
N ALA A 63 14.99 -25.81 -1.38
CA ALA A 63 14.27 -26.56 -2.38
C ALA A 63 14.76 -26.10 -3.76
N ARG A 64 15.38 -26.99 -4.55
CA ARG A 64 15.67 -26.69 -5.96
C ARG A 64 14.33 -26.43 -6.64
N GLY A 65 14.09 -25.17 -7.02
CA GLY A 65 12.93 -24.81 -7.80
C GLY A 65 12.92 -25.64 -9.08
N LYS A 66 11.82 -26.35 -9.33
CA LYS A 66 11.65 -27.04 -10.62
C LYS A 66 11.75 -25.98 -11.72
N PRO A 67 12.55 -26.18 -12.77
CA PRO A 67 12.63 -25.22 -13.86
C PRO A 67 11.23 -25.00 -14.44
N LEU A 68 10.81 -23.74 -14.51
CA LEU A 68 9.45 -23.34 -14.91
C LEU A 68 9.16 -23.67 -16.39
N LEU A 69 10.21 -23.92 -17.17
CA LEU A 69 10.18 -24.31 -18.57
C LEU A 69 10.64 -25.76 -18.68
N ARG A 70 9.70 -26.69 -18.57
CA ARG A 70 9.87 -28.06 -19.05
C ARG A 70 9.32 -28.12 -20.47
N SER A 71 10.19 -28.30 -21.46
CA SER A 71 9.76 -28.71 -22.79
C SER A 71 9.36 -30.19 -22.74
N MET A 72 8.47 -30.65 -23.64
CA MET A 72 8.04 -32.06 -23.69
C MET A 72 9.20 -33.06 -23.92
N PHE A 73 10.42 -32.56 -24.20
CA PHE A 73 11.61 -33.36 -24.51
C PHE A 73 12.66 -33.36 -23.39
N ASP A 74 12.43 -32.65 -22.28
CA ASP A 74 13.38 -32.67 -21.17
C ASP A 74 13.20 -33.96 -20.35
N PRO A 75 14.25 -34.79 -20.19
CA PRO A 75 14.16 -36.03 -19.41
C PRO A 75 13.84 -35.69 -17.95
N ASP A 76 12.94 -36.47 -17.34
CA ASP A 76 12.62 -36.34 -15.92
C ASP A 76 13.85 -36.68 -15.06
N ASP A 77 14.03 -35.99 -13.92
CA ASP A 77 15.09 -36.25 -12.92
C ASP A 77 15.11 -37.72 -12.42
N ASP A 78 14.05 -38.49 -12.67
CA ASP A 78 13.93 -39.91 -12.32
C ASP A 78 14.43 -40.87 -13.43
N ALA A 79 14.75 -40.36 -14.63
CA ALA A 79 15.29 -41.16 -15.73
C ALA A 79 16.70 -41.71 -15.45
N ASP A 80 17.51 -40.98 -14.67
CA ASP A 80 18.89 -41.35 -14.31
C ASP A 80 18.97 -42.36 -13.14
N LYS A 81 17.84 -42.79 -12.56
CA LYS A 81 17.81 -43.69 -11.39
C LYS A 81 17.70 -45.18 -11.72
N LEU A 82 17.64 -45.54 -13.00
CA LEU A 82 17.68 -46.94 -13.46
C LEU A 82 19.11 -47.31 -13.83
N GLY A 83 19.90 -47.61 -12.80
CA GLY A 83 21.21 -48.28 -12.88
C GLY A 83 21.24 -49.44 -11.90
#